data_AF-A0A6P6RBL6-F1
#
_entry.id   AF-A0A6P6RBL6-F1
#
_cell.length_a   1.000
_cell.length_b   1.000
_cell.length_c   1.000
_cell.angle_alpha   90.00
_cell.angle_beta   90.00
_cell.angle_gamma   90.00
#
_symmetry.space_group_name_H-M   'P 1'
#
loop_
_entity.id
_entity.type
_entity.pdbx_description
1 polymer ?
#
loop_
_entity_poly.entity_id
_entity_poly.type
_entity_poly.pdbx_seq_one_letter_code
_entity_poly.pdbx_strand_id
1 'polypeptide(L)'
;MASESWLESSLRRSSKLGQEVLEKAKRRSVSCSRPRPPVLGHNERNSERDILHSNLDHAFAKIVEYMSETTRQCKKFYETVHQAQPSEREHICRYHSQQMLRTADQKQNASAAIKRDGSSEPEDFLIEVTPGTYSITAAMQDTEPQTKTVRINAGESMSLTFNL
;
A
#
# COMPACT_ATOMS: atom_id res chain seq x y z
N MET A 1 28.83 23.83 -22.79
CA MET A 1 28.07 24.91 -23.46
C MET A 1 26.97 24.39 -24.39
N ALA A 2 27.17 23.31 -25.17
CA ALA A 2 26.11 22.77 -26.06
C ALA A 2 24.99 21.97 -25.34
N SER A 3 25.27 21.39 -24.17
CA SER A 3 24.30 20.59 -23.39
C SER A 3 23.23 21.44 -22.70
N GLU A 4 23.61 22.62 -22.20
CA GLU A 4 22.72 23.52 -21.46
C GLU A 4 21.69 24.18 -22.37
N SER A 5 22.10 24.60 -23.57
CA SER A 5 21.20 25.18 -24.58
C SER A 5 20.17 24.17 -25.11
N TRP A 6 20.55 22.89 -25.20
CA TRP A 6 19.62 21.82 -25.55
C TRP A 6 18.59 21.54 -24.44
N LEU A 7 19.03 21.50 -23.18
CA LEU A 7 18.15 21.30 -22.03
C LEU A 7 17.13 22.43 -21.92
N GLU A 8 17.57 23.68 -22.04
CA GLU A 8 16.68 24.83 -21.99
C GLU A 8 15.67 24.83 -23.16
N SER A 9 16.11 24.45 -24.36
CA SER A 9 15.24 24.29 -25.52
C SER A 9 14.22 23.17 -25.34
N SER A 10 14.58 22.09 -24.64
CA SER A 10 13.66 21.01 -24.30
C SER A 10 12.61 21.45 -23.28
N LEU A 11 13.04 22.13 -22.21
CA LEU A 11 12.16 22.66 -21.16
C LEU A 11 11.17 23.72 -21.68
N ARG A 12 11.63 24.62 -22.56
CA ARG A 12 10.74 25.60 -23.20
C ARG A 12 9.68 24.93 -24.07
N ARG A 13 10.05 23.89 -24.82
CA ARG A 13 9.10 23.12 -25.66
C ARG A 13 8.06 22.39 -24.81
N SER A 14 8.49 21.71 -23.75
CA SER A 14 7.57 20.99 -22.86
C SER A 14 6.65 21.93 -22.10
N SER A 15 7.16 23.07 -21.62
CA SER A 15 6.36 24.11 -20.98
C SER A 15 5.26 24.65 -21.90
N LYS A 16 5.62 24.98 -23.15
CA LYS A 16 4.67 25.47 -24.15
C LYS A 16 3.57 24.44 -24.46
N LEU A 17 3.97 23.19 -24.70
CA LEU A 17 3.02 22.10 -24.94
C LEU A 17 2.09 21.88 -23.75
N GLY A 18 2.63 21.90 -22.52
CA GLY A 18 1.84 21.76 -21.30
C GLY A 18 0.78 22.86 -21.17
N GLN A 19 1.12 24.10 -21.54
CA GLN A 19 0.19 25.22 -21.50
C GLN A 19 -0.91 25.10 -22.58
N GLU A 20 -0.56 24.67 -23.79
CA GLU A 20 -1.54 24.41 -24.86
C GLU A 20 -2.53 23.30 -24.47
N VAL A 21 -2.04 22.23 -23.85
CA VAL A 21 -2.88 21.12 -23.35
C VAL A 21 -3.81 21.61 -22.24
N LEU A 22 -3.31 22.42 -21.30
CA LEU A 22 -4.13 23.01 -20.23
C LEU A 22 -5.27 23.86 -20.80
N GLU A 23 -4.96 24.76 -21.72
CA GLU A 23 -5.98 25.62 -22.35
C GLU A 23 -6.99 24.79 -23.17
N LYS A 24 -6.53 23.73 -23.85
CA LYS A 24 -7.41 22.79 -24.56
C LYS A 24 -8.30 22.00 -23.61
N ALA A 25 -7.79 21.59 -22.44
CA ALA A 25 -8.55 20.91 -21.40
C ALA A 25 -9.59 21.84 -20.78
N LYS A 26 -9.25 23.10 -20.49
CA LYS A 26 -10.21 24.12 -20.02
C LYS A 26 -11.36 24.33 -21.00
N ARG A 27 -11.10 24.34 -22.31
CA ARG A 27 -12.17 24.44 -23.33
C ARG A 27 -13.08 23.21 -23.37
N ARG A 28 -12.58 22.05 -22.91
CA ARG A 28 -13.32 20.78 -22.87
C ARG A 28 -13.83 20.44 -21.48
N SER A 29 -13.56 21.28 -20.48
CA SER A 29 -13.99 21.01 -19.12
C SER A 29 -15.51 21.13 -19.07
N VAL A 30 -16.17 19.97 -19.03
CA VAL A 30 -17.59 19.89 -18.72
C VAL A 30 -17.70 20.17 -17.24
N SER A 31 -18.41 21.25 -16.86
CA SER A 31 -18.87 21.40 -15.49
C SER A 31 -19.85 20.26 -15.26
N CYS A 32 -19.37 19.15 -14.68
CA CYS A 32 -20.25 18.15 -14.11
C CYS A 32 -21.04 18.83 -12.99
N SER A 33 -22.16 19.46 -13.35
CA SER A 33 -23.19 19.85 -12.41
C SER A 33 -23.72 18.54 -11.85
N ARG A 34 -23.20 18.15 -10.68
CA ARG A 34 -23.72 17.03 -9.90
C ARG A 34 -25.24 17.20 -9.81
N PRO A 35 -26.05 16.22 -10.25
CA PRO A 35 -27.48 16.27 -10.01
C PRO A 35 -27.67 16.31 -8.50
N ARG A 36 -28.20 17.43 -7.99
CA ARG A 36 -28.57 17.58 -6.59
C ARG A 36 -29.78 16.67 -6.36
N PRO A 37 -29.70 15.63 -5.51
CA PRO A 37 -30.88 14.86 -5.15
C PRO A 37 -31.85 15.77 -4.37
N PRO A 38 -33.18 15.53 -4.44
CA PRO A 38 -34.16 16.29 -3.70
C PRO A 38 -33.83 16.26 -2.19
N VAL A 39 -33.93 17.44 -1.58
CA VAL A 39 -33.69 17.67 -0.16
C VAL A 39 -34.77 16.97 0.66
N LEU A 40 -34.38 15.96 1.44
CA LEU A 40 -35.10 15.48 2.63
C LEU A 40 -34.04 15.03 3.65
N GLY A 41 -34.05 15.65 4.84
CA GLY A 41 -33.26 15.24 6.00
C GLY A 41 -31.94 15.99 6.20
N HIS A 42 -31.94 16.96 7.09
CA HIS A 42 -30.80 17.77 7.55
C HIS A 42 -30.20 17.10 8.81
N ASN A 43 -28.90 16.74 8.73
CA ASN A 43 -27.89 16.56 9.81
C ASN A 43 -27.10 15.24 9.92
N GLU A 44 -27.48 14.12 9.29
CA GLU A 44 -26.70 12.87 9.43
C GLU A 44 -25.71 12.58 8.27
N ARG A 45 -25.93 13.16 7.09
CA ARG A 45 -25.10 12.93 5.88
C ARG A 45 -23.73 13.65 5.90
N ASN A 46 -23.49 14.53 6.88
CA ASN A 46 -22.22 15.27 6.94
C ASN A 46 -21.10 14.41 7.54
N SER A 47 -21.41 13.67 8.61
CA SER A 47 -20.44 12.83 9.33
C SER A 47 -19.91 11.67 8.48
N GLU A 48 -20.76 10.98 7.71
CA GLU A 48 -20.32 9.86 6.86
C GLU A 48 -19.38 10.28 5.73
N ARG A 49 -19.62 11.46 5.12
CA ARG A 49 -18.72 11.99 4.10
C ARG A 49 -17.40 12.45 4.70
N ASP A 50 -17.43 13.09 5.87
CA ASP A 50 -16.20 13.48 6.58
C ASP A 50 -15.34 12.26 6.96
N ILE A 51 -15.96 11.14 7.36
CA ILE A 51 -15.26 9.88 7.68
C ILE A 51 -14.63 9.27 6.42
N LEU A 52 -15.33 9.26 5.29
CA LEU A 52 -14.80 8.76 4.01
C LEU A 52 -13.68 9.64 3.47
N HIS A 53 -13.80 10.96 3.57
CA HIS A 53 -12.76 11.91 3.15
C HIS A 53 -11.51 11.78 4.03
N SER A 54 -11.68 11.60 5.35
CA SER A 54 -10.57 11.34 6.28
C SER A 54 -9.81 10.05 5.94
N ASN A 55 -10.54 9.00 5.51
CA ASN A 55 -9.94 7.74 5.09
C ASN A 55 -9.14 7.90 3.77
N LEU A 56 -9.70 8.64 2.81
CA LEU A 56 -9.06 8.93 1.53
C LEU A 56 -7.80 9.80 1.70
N ASP A 57 -7.89 10.84 2.53
CA ASP A 57 -6.75 11.71 2.86
C ASP A 57 -5.65 10.93 3.58
N HIS A 58 -6.00 10.01 4.47
CA HIS A 58 -5.06 9.10 5.10
C HIS A 58 -4.40 8.17 4.06
N ALA A 59 -5.17 7.61 3.12
CA ALA A 59 -4.64 6.76 2.05
C ALA A 59 -3.66 7.53 1.15
N PHE A 60 -3.98 8.77 0.77
CA PHE A 60 -3.07 9.61 0.00
C PHE A 60 -1.82 9.98 0.80
N ALA A 61 -1.95 10.31 2.08
CA ALA A 61 -0.82 10.55 2.95
C ALA A 61 0.10 9.32 3.03
N LYS A 62 -0.45 8.11 3.11
CA LYS A 62 0.30 6.85 3.08
C LYS A 62 1.03 6.63 1.75
N ILE A 63 0.39 6.91 0.62
CA ILE A 63 1.05 6.83 -0.68
C ILE A 63 2.22 7.82 -0.75
N VAL A 64 2.03 9.07 -0.30
CA VAL A 64 3.09 10.08 -0.25
C VAL A 64 4.24 9.64 0.65
N GLU A 65 3.93 9.08 1.82
CA GLU A 65 4.91 8.51 2.74
C GLU A 65 5.73 7.41 2.05
N TYR A 66 5.08 6.45 1.39
CA TYR A 66 5.78 5.39 0.65
C TYR A 66 6.60 5.92 -0.52
N MET A 67 6.10 6.90 -1.26
CA MET A 67 6.85 7.52 -2.36
C MET A 67 8.09 8.24 -1.84
N SER A 68 7.99 8.94 -0.71
CA SER A 68 9.11 9.64 -0.07
C SER A 68 10.17 8.67 0.43
N GLU A 69 9.76 7.59 1.09
CA GLU A 69 10.65 6.55 1.60
C GLU A 69 11.34 5.81 0.45
N THR A 70 10.59 5.42 -0.59
CA THR A 70 11.16 4.77 -1.78
C THR A 70 12.19 5.67 -2.45
N THR A 71 11.89 6.97 -2.62
CA THR A 71 12.82 7.94 -3.21
C THR A 71 14.10 8.05 -2.38
N ARG A 72 13.99 8.10 -1.06
CA ARG A 72 15.14 8.15 -0.13
C ARG A 72 16.01 6.91 -0.24
N GLN A 73 15.40 5.73 -0.31
CA GLN A 73 16.12 4.46 -0.47
C GLN A 73 16.83 4.37 -1.82
N CYS A 74 16.16 4.79 -2.90
CA CYS A 74 16.78 4.88 -4.22
C CYS A 74 17.99 5.83 -4.21
N LYS A 75 17.85 7.02 -3.62
CA LYS A 75 18.96 7.98 -3.48
C LYS A 75 20.15 7.35 -2.76
N LYS A 76 19.92 6.72 -1.61
CA LYS A 76 20.98 6.04 -0.84
C LYS A 76 21.67 4.95 -1.65
N PHE A 77 20.89 4.13 -2.36
CA PHE A 77 21.44 3.09 -3.24
C PHE A 77 22.35 3.70 -4.31
N TYR A 78 21.88 4.69 -5.06
CA TYR A 78 22.70 5.30 -6.11
C TYR A 78 23.96 5.98 -5.57
N GLU A 79 23.87 6.70 -4.44
CA GLU A 79 25.04 7.29 -3.77
C GLU A 79 26.11 6.23 -3.43
N THR A 80 25.69 5.08 -2.88
CA THR A 80 26.61 3.99 -2.55
C THR A 80 27.14 3.27 -3.80
N VAL A 81 26.32 3.11 -4.84
CA VAL A 81 26.71 2.47 -6.09
C VAL A 81 27.72 3.31 -6.86
N HIS A 82 27.75 4.64 -6.73
CA HIS A 82 28.79 5.50 -7.30
C HIS A 82 30.18 5.31 -6.68
N GLN A 83 30.27 4.71 -5.49
CA GLN A 83 31.54 4.43 -4.83
C GLN A 83 32.03 2.98 -5.05
N ALA A 84 31.19 2.12 -5.63
CA ALA A 84 31.51 0.73 -5.90
C ALA A 84 32.32 0.55 -7.19
N GLN A 85 33.26 -0.41 -7.19
CA GLN A 85 34.07 -0.74 -8.36
C GLN A 85 33.19 -1.29 -9.51
N PRO A 86 33.61 -1.20 -10.78
CA PRO A 86 32.82 -1.65 -11.93
C PRO A 86 32.36 -3.12 -11.84
N SER A 87 33.20 -4.00 -11.29
CA SER A 87 32.88 -5.41 -11.06
C SER A 87 31.82 -5.63 -9.98
N GLU A 88 31.85 -4.82 -8.92
CA GLU A 88 30.87 -4.84 -7.83
C GLU A 88 29.51 -4.31 -8.32
N ARG A 89 29.52 -3.28 -9.17
CA ARG A 89 28.33 -2.76 -9.85
C ARG A 89 27.62 -3.84 -10.67
N GLU A 90 28.37 -4.58 -11.47
CA GLU A 90 27.81 -5.69 -12.27
C GLU A 90 27.26 -6.81 -11.39
N HIS A 91 27.96 -7.14 -10.30
CA HIS A 91 27.50 -8.14 -9.33
C HIS A 91 26.19 -7.71 -8.64
N ILE A 92 26.13 -6.49 -8.11
CA ILE A 92 24.95 -5.94 -7.43
C ILE A 92 23.75 -5.90 -8.38
N CYS A 93 23.96 -5.43 -9.62
CA CYS A 93 22.88 -5.36 -10.61
C CYS A 93 22.42 -6.74 -11.09
N ARG A 94 23.29 -7.75 -11.17
CA ARG A 94 22.89 -9.10 -11.61
C ARG A 94 22.19 -9.91 -10.50
N TYR A 95 22.70 -9.85 -9.28
CA TYR A 95 22.30 -10.78 -8.22
C TYR A 95 21.37 -10.13 -7.17
N HIS A 96 21.55 -8.85 -6.86
CA HIS A 96 20.75 -8.19 -5.82
C HIS A 96 19.52 -7.43 -6.35
N SER A 97 19.50 -7.05 -7.63
CA SER A 97 18.29 -6.49 -8.26
C SER A 97 17.11 -7.49 -8.24
N GLN A 98 17.41 -8.78 -8.36
CA GLN A 98 16.42 -9.86 -8.29
C GLN A 98 15.93 -10.10 -6.86
N GLN A 99 16.80 -9.94 -5.85
CA GLN A 99 16.44 -10.05 -4.43
C GLN A 99 15.38 -9.00 -4.01
N MET A 100 15.42 -7.81 -4.61
CA MET A 100 14.47 -6.73 -4.35
C MET A 100 13.08 -7.02 -4.94
N LEU A 101 13.00 -7.65 -6.12
CA LEU A 101 11.73 -8.08 -6.70
C LEU A 101 11.08 -9.21 -5.88
N ARG A 102 11.90 -10.13 -5.34
CA ARG A 102 11.40 -11.24 -4.51
C ARG A 102 10.90 -10.80 -3.12
N THR A 103 11.45 -9.73 -2.57
CA THR A 103 10.98 -9.18 -1.29
C THR A 103 9.72 -8.32 -1.42
N ALA A 104 9.44 -7.79 -2.62
CA ALA A 104 8.16 -7.14 -2.93
C ALA A 104 7.00 -8.17 -3.00
N ASP A 105 7.22 -9.31 -3.65
CA ASP A 105 6.25 -10.43 -3.67
C ASP A 105 6.04 -11.03 -2.27
N GLN A 106 7.08 -11.10 -1.44
CA GLN A 106 6.98 -11.63 -0.08
C GLN A 106 6.16 -10.72 0.85
N LYS A 107 6.05 -9.41 0.55
CA LYS A 107 5.26 -8.46 1.35
C LYS A 107 3.77 -8.45 0.96
N GLN A 108 3.38 -8.99 -0.19
CA GLN A 108 1.97 -9.11 -0.58
C GLN A 108 1.26 -10.29 0.11
N ASN A 109 2.02 -11.25 0.66
CA ASN A 109 1.49 -12.35 1.47
C ASN A 109 1.68 -12.12 2.98
N ALA A 110 2.16 -10.94 3.38
CA ALA A 110 2.32 -10.50 4.76
C ALA A 110 1.49 -9.23 5.05
N SER A 111 0.31 -9.12 4.45
CA SER A 111 -0.70 -8.11 4.80
C SER A 111 -1.57 -8.53 6.00
N ALA A 112 -1.23 -9.61 6.69
CA ALA A 112 -1.69 -9.88 8.04
C ALA A 112 -0.50 -9.69 8.99
N ALA A 113 -0.69 -8.87 10.03
CA ALA A 113 0.26 -8.59 11.12
C ALA A 113 1.42 -7.61 10.83
N ILE A 114 1.11 -6.32 10.61
CA ILE A 114 1.83 -5.23 11.31
C ILE A 114 0.82 -4.17 11.75
N LYS A 115 0.17 -4.41 12.90
CA LYS A 115 -0.05 -3.35 13.87
C LYS A 115 0.93 -3.59 15.02
N ARG A 116 1.99 -2.77 15.06
CA ARG A 116 2.57 -2.40 16.35
C ARG A 116 1.82 -1.15 16.78
N ASP A 117 0.65 -1.37 17.35
CA ASP A 117 0.05 -0.39 18.25
C ASP A 117 -0.09 -1.07 19.61
N GLY A 118 0.28 -0.34 20.65
CA GLY A 118 0.31 -0.81 22.02
C GLY A 118 -1.09 -0.87 22.62
N SER A 119 -1.99 -1.61 22.00
CA SER A 119 -3.26 -2.04 22.59
C SER A 119 -3.41 -3.54 22.36
N SER A 120 -3.31 -4.31 23.43
CA SER A 120 -3.62 -5.74 23.46
C SER A 120 -5.14 -5.93 23.27
N GLU A 121 -5.64 -5.64 22.08
CA GLU A 121 -7.01 -5.94 21.69
C GLU A 121 -7.02 -7.38 21.11
N PRO A 122 -8.01 -8.22 21.47
CA PRO A 122 -8.11 -9.56 20.92
C PRO A 122 -8.38 -9.48 19.41
N GLU A 123 -7.40 -9.90 18.60
CA GLU A 123 -7.55 -10.02 17.14
C GLU A 123 -8.07 -11.42 16.79
N ASP A 124 -9.18 -11.47 16.05
CA ASP A 124 -9.73 -12.72 15.52
C ASP A 124 -8.95 -13.17 14.27
N PHE A 125 -8.67 -14.47 14.17
CA PHE A 125 -8.01 -15.09 13.02
C PHE A 125 -9.01 -15.87 12.16
N LEU A 126 -9.01 -15.61 10.85
CA LEU A 126 -9.76 -16.39 9.87
C LEU A 126 -8.80 -17.32 9.11
N ILE A 127 -9.10 -18.63 9.10
CA ILE A 127 -8.29 -19.64 8.41
C ILE A 127 -9.22 -20.45 7.50
N GLU A 128 -8.96 -20.41 6.19
CA GLU A 128 -9.65 -21.25 5.21
C GLU A 128 -8.90 -22.57 5.02
N VAL A 129 -9.62 -23.69 5.11
CA VAL A 129 -9.05 -25.03 4.97
C VAL A 129 -9.93 -25.91 4.10
N THR A 130 -9.34 -26.94 3.50
CA THR A 130 -10.09 -28.00 2.82
C THR A 130 -10.91 -28.82 3.84
N PRO A 131 -11.98 -29.52 3.43
CA PRO A 131 -12.73 -30.37 4.34
C PRO A 131 -11.82 -31.46 4.95
N GLY A 132 -11.88 -31.63 6.27
CA GLY A 132 -10.98 -32.53 6.99
C GLY A 132 -11.05 -32.40 8.51
N THR A 133 -10.23 -33.19 9.19
CA THR A 133 -10.06 -33.11 10.65
C THR A 133 -8.75 -32.42 10.96
N TYR A 134 -8.80 -31.37 11.78
CA TYR A 134 -7.67 -30.51 12.11
C TYR A 134 -7.48 -30.41 13.62
N SER A 135 -6.21 -30.36 14.05
CA SER A 135 -5.84 -30.02 15.42
C SER A 135 -5.26 -28.60 15.41
N ILE A 136 -5.96 -27.69 16.07
CA ILE A 136 -5.65 -26.26 16.10
C ILE A 136 -5.07 -25.96 17.47
N THR A 137 -3.82 -25.49 17.49
CA THR A 137 -3.09 -25.12 18.71
C THR A 137 -2.87 -23.62 18.73
N ALA A 138 -3.33 -22.97 19.79
CA ALA A 138 -3.10 -21.56 20.06
C ALA A 138 -2.13 -21.43 21.26
N ALA A 139 -1.14 -20.55 21.15
CA ALA A 139 -0.12 -20.32 22.18
C ALA A 139 0.26 -18.84 22.26
N MET A 140 0.51 -18.34 23.46
CA MET A 140 1.02 -17.00 23.74
C MET A 140 2.24 -17.10 24.67
N GLN A 141 3.11 -16.08 24.69
CA GLN A 141 4.40 -16.13 25.41
C GLN A 141 4.26 -16.42 26.92
N ASP A 142 3.14 -16.03 27.54
CA ASP A 142 2.94 -16.09 28.99
C ASP A 142 1.87 -17.13 29.43
N THR A 143 1.42 -18.01 28.53
CA THR A 143 0.24 -18.88 28.74
C THR A 143 0.48 -20.28 28.20
N GLU A 144 -0.04 -21.31 28.88
CA GLU A 144 0.04 -22.68 28.37
C GLU A 144 -0.70 -22.85 27.03
N PRO A 145 -0.11 -23.52 26.02
CA PRO A 145 -0.75 -23.75 24.74
C PRO A 145 -2.06 -24.54 24.88
N GLN A 146 -3.11 -24.09 24.20
CA GLN A 146 -4.39 -24.80 24.14
C GLN A 146 -4.59 -25.42 22.76
N THR A 147 -4.90 -26.72 22.71
CA THR A 147 -5.17 -27.45 21.46
C THR A 147 -6.61 -27.93 21.41
N LYS A 148 -7.29 -27.72 20.27
CA LYS A 148 -8.64 -28.22 19.99
C LYS A 148 -8.65 -28.98 18.67
N THR A 149 -9.25 -30.16 18.67
CA THR A 149 -9.47 -30.95 17.45
C THR A 149 -10.87 -30.70 16.92
N VAL A 150 -10.97 -30.30 15.66
CA VAL A 150 -12.23 -30.00 14.98
C VAL A 150 -12.33 -30.75 13.66
N ARG A 151 -13.56 -31.04 13.25
CA ARG A 151 -13.86 -31.61 11.93
C ARG A 151 -14.66 -30.58 11.15
N ILE A 152 -14.18 -30.24 9.96
CA ILE A 152 -14.76 -29.21 9.09
C ILE A 152 -15.27 -29.89 7.81
N ASN A 153 -16.56 -29.74 7.52
CA ASN A 153 -17.18 -30.24 6.29
C ASN A 153 -17.15 -29.17 5.19
N ALA A 154 -17.44 -29.56 3.95
CA ALA A 154 -17.44 -28.63 2.82
C ALA A 154 -18.50 -27.53 2.96
N GLY A 155 -18.08 -26.26 2.87
CA GLY A 155 -18.96 -25.09 3.03
C GLY A 155 -19.31 -24.75 4.48
N GLU A 156 -18.73 -25.46 5.46
CA GLU A 156 -18.91 -25.21 6.88
C GLU A 156 -17.90 -24.16 7.38
N SER A 157 -18.32 -23.30 8.30
CA SER A 157 -17.45 -22.35 8.99
C SER A 157 -17.68 -22.45 10.50
N MET A 158 -16.60 -22.46 11.26
CA MET A 158 -16.63 -22.66 12.72
C MET A 158 -15.81 -21.57 13.40
N SER A 159 -16.40 -20.95 14.44
CA SER A 159 -15.68 -20.01 15.30
C SER A 159 -15.09 -20.75 16.50
N LEU A 160 -13.80 -20.49 16.77
CA LEU A 160 -13.05 -21.11 17.85
C LEU A 160 -12.47 -20.04 18.76
N THR A 161 -12.88 -20.06 20.02
CA THR A 161 -12.32 -19.18 21.06
C THR A 161 -11.28 -19.94 21.88
N PHE A 162 -10.09 -19.38 22.00
CA PHE A 162 -9.03 -19.87 22.89
C PHE A 162 -8.83 -18.84 24.00
N ASN A 163 -9.00 -19.26 25.25
CA ASN A 163 -8.67 -18.44 26.40
C ASN A 163 -7.22 -18.74 26.76
N LEU A 164 -6.31 -17.93 26.23
CA LEU A 164 -4.88 -17.98 26.51
C LEU A 164 -4.55 -16.90 27.52
#